data_AF-A0ABD3ECU8-F1
#
_entry.id   AF-A0ABD3ECU8-F1
#
_cell.length_a   1.000
_cell.length_b   1.000
_cell.length_c   1.000
_cell.angle_alpha   90.00
_cell.angle_beta   90.00
_cell.angle_gamma   90.00
#
_symmetry.space_group_name_H-M   'P 1'
#
loop_
_entity.id
_entity.type
_entity.pdbx_description
1 polymer ?
#
loop_
_entity_poly.entity_id
_entity_poly.type
_entity_poly.pdbx_seq_one_letter_code
_entity_poly.pdbx_strand_id
1 'polypeptide(L)' 'MPVGHEDEWNTPFEVSNPTLLFPKNVRGIGRPDNTSRILSQGEEPPLVKTCGKCKKKGHNRRTCKDPVG' A
#
# COMPACT_ATOMS: atom_id res chain seq x y z
N MET A 1 -0.80 -12.82 -48.61
CA MET A 1 -2.23 -12.52 -48.82
C MET A 1 -2.61 -11.45 -47.81
N PRO A 2 -3.39 -10.41 -48.19
CA PRO A 2 -3.88 -9.45 -47.21
C PRO A 2 -4.83 -10.15 -46.25
N VAL A 3 -4.73 -9.83 -44.97
CA VAL A 3 -5.74 -10.23 -43.97
C VAL A 3 -6.96 -9.35 -44.26
N GLY A 4 -8.13 -9.96 -44.41
CA GLY A 4 -9.38 -9.27 -44.79
C GLY A 4 -9.80 -8.19 -43.79
N HIS A 5 -10.83 -7.41 -44.14
CA HIS A 5 -11.32 -6.32 -43.32
C HIS A 5 -11.76 -6.82 -41.93
N GLU A 6 -11.46 -6.07 -40.86
CA GLU A 6 -11.69 -6.48 -39.47
C GLU A 6 -13.17 -6.79 -39.18
N ASP A 7 -14.08 -6.06 -39.82
CA ASP A 7 -15.54 -6.26 -39.71
C ASP A 7 -16.02 -7.62 -40.24
N GLU A 8 -15.22 -8.28 -41.10
CA GLU A 8 -15.54 -9.60 -41.65
C GLU A 8 -15.04 -10.73 -40.74
N TRP A 9 -14.34 -10.42 -39.65
CA TRP A 9 -13.78 -11.42 -38.77
C TRP A 9 -14.87 -12.02 -37.88
N ASN A 10 -14.94 -13.36 -37.84
CA ASN A 10 -15.82 -14.05 -36.90
C ASN A 10 -15.19 -14.04 -35.50
N THR A 11 -15.35 -12.93 -34.77
CA THR A 11 -14.81 -12.76 -33.43
C THR A 11 -15.81 -13.28 -32.39
N PRO A 12 -15.46 -14.30 -31.58
CA PRO A 12 -16.35 -14.82 -30.55
C PRO A 12 -16.67 -13.76 -29.47
N PHE A 13 -17.82 -13.93 -28.80
CA PHE A 13 -18.38 -12.96 -27.86
C PHE A 13 -17.42 -12.64 -26.70
N GLU A 14 -16.68 -13.63 -26.21
CA GLU A 14 -15.74 -13.51 -25.08
C GLU A 14 -14.55 -12.61 -25.42
N VAL A 15 -14.18 -12.54 -26.70
CA VAL A 15 -13.07 -11.71 -27.18
C VAL A 15 -13.53 -10.29 -27.47
N SER A 16 -14.74 -10.13 -28.02
CA SER A 16 -15.32 -8.81 -28.29
C SER A 16 -15.79 -8.09 -27.01
N ASN A 17 -16.23 -8.83 -26.00
CA ASN A 17 -16.77 -8.28 -24.75
C ASN A 17 -16.16 -8.98 -23.53
N PRO A 18 -14.87 -8.74 -23.24
CA PRO A 18 -14.23 -9.31 -22.07
C PRO A 18 -14.88 -8.76 -20.79
N THR A 19 -15.17 -9.64 -19.84
CA THR A 19 -15.61 -9.22 -18.50
C THR A 19 -14.42 -8.62 -17.76
N LEU A 20 -14.41 -7.29 -17.61
CA LEU A 20 -13.38 -6.59 -16.85
C LEU A 20 -13.64 -6.74 -15.35
N LEU A 21 -12.68 -7.35 -14.65
CA LEU A 21 -12.71 -7.42 -13.19
C LEU A 21 -12.10 -6.14 -12.62
N PHE A 22 -12.92 -5.37 -11.90
CA PHE A 22 -12.41 -4.24 -11.13
C PHE A 22 -11.52 -4.76 -9.98
N PRO A 23 -10.42 -4.05 -9.66
CA PRO A 23 -9.63 -4.39 -8.49
C PRO A 23 -10.51 -4.31 -7.25
N LYS A 24 -10.60 -5.41 -6.49
CA LYS A 24 -11.45 -5.53 -5.29
C LYS A 24 -11.11 -4.48 -4.21
N ASN A 25 -9.88 -3.99 -4.21
CA ASN A 25 -9.36 -3.05 -3.21
C ASN A 25 -8.94 -1.75 -3.89
N VAL A 26 -9.89 -0.85 -4.12
CA VAL A 26 -9.59 0.55 -4.42
C VAL A 26 -9.15 1.24 -3.13
N ARG A 27 -7.91 1.75 -3.11
CA ARG A 27 -7.45 2.59 -1.98
C ARG A 27 -8.32 3.84 -1.93
N GLY A 28 -8.80 4.19 -0.73
CA GLY A 28 -9.55 5.41 -0.52
C GLY A 28 -8.75 6.63 -1.00
N ILE A 29 -9.45 7.63 -1.53
CA ILE A 29 -8.85 8.89 -1.96
C ILE A 29 -8.40 9.64 -0.70
N GLY A 30 -7.13 10.06 -0.67
CA GLY A 30 -6.56 10.86 0.42
C GLY A 30 -5.48 10.14 1.20
N ARG A 31 -5.23 10.61 2.43
CA ARG A 31 -4.20 10.07 3.31
C ARG A 31 -4.64 8.70 3.83
N PRO A 32 -3.78 7.67 3.78
CA PRO A 32 -4.04 6.42 4.49
C PRO A 32 -4.40 6.71 5.96
N ASP A 33 -5.53 6.17 6.40
CA ASP A 33 -6.00 6.18 7.78
C ASP A 33 -5.02 5.46 8.71
N ASN A 34 -4.32 4.46 8.16
CA ASN A 34 -3.21 3.82 8.80
C ASN A 34 -2.01 4.76 8.94
N THR A 35 -1.68 5.12 10.18
CA THR A 35 -0.49 5.89 10.53
C THR A 35 0.82 5.08 10.41
N SER A 36 0.73 3.75 10.30
CA SER A 36 1.89 2.89 10.08
C SER A 36 2.34 2.97 8.62
N ARG A 37 3.61 3.32 8.47
CA ARG A 37 4.33 3.30 7.20
C ARG A 37 4.39 1.84 6.69
N ILE A 38 4.08 1.64 5.41
CA ILE A 38 4.37 0.38 4.72
C ILE A 38 5.88 0.32 4.48
N LEU A 39 6.52 -0.75 4.97
CA LEU A 39 7.95 -0.97 4.80
C LEU A 39 8.24 -1.52 3.40
N SER A 40 9.34 -1.07 2.79
CA SER A 40 9.85 -1.65 1.54
C SER A 40 10.54 -3.00 1.79
N GLN A 41 10.75 -3.79 0.74
CA GLN A 41 11.44 -5.08 0.84
C GLN A 41 12.87 -4.87 1.38
N GLY A 42 13.20 -5.55 2.48
CA GLY A 42 14.50 -5.41 3.16
C GLY A 42 14.57 -4.30 4.21
N GLU A 43 13.51 -3.52 4.42
CA GLU A 43 13.46 -2.56 5.54
C GLU A 43 13.10 -3.28 6.84
N GLU A 44 13.92 -3.09 7.88
CA GLU A 44 13.58 -3.56 9.22
C GLU A 44 12.53 -2.65 9.88
N PRO A 45 11.60 -3.21 10.66
CA PRO A 45 10.65 -2.42 11.44
C PRO A 45 11.39 -1.45 12.36
N PRO A 46 10.89 -0.20 12.51
CA PRO A 46 11.52 0.75 13.41
C PRO A 46 11.54 0.18 14.83
N LEU A 47 12.75 0.09 15.40
CA LEU A 47 12.95 -0.34 16.78
C LEU A 47 12.07 0.49 17.72
N VAL A 48 11.50 -0.19 18.72
CA VAL A 48 10.75 0.47 19.80
C VAL A 48 11.60 1.61 20.36
N LYS A 49 11.13 2.85 20.22
CA LYS A 49 11.90 4.04 20.56
C LYS A 49 12.39 3.95 22.01
N THR A 50 13.71 4.09 22.19
CA THR A 50 14.32 4.30 23.49
C THR A 50 14.25 5.77 23.84
N CYS A 51 13.76 6.08 25.03
CA CYS A 51 13.64 7.44 25.50
C CYS A 51 15.02 8.05 25.78
N GLY A 52 15.33 9.19 25.15
CA GLY A 52 16.58 9.91 25.41
C GLY A 52 16.67 10.58 26.80
N LYS A 53 15.58 10.63 27.57
CA LYS A 53 15.59 11.10 28.98
C LYS A 53 15.90 9.94 29.92
N CYS A 54 14.93 9.03 30.10
CA CYS A 54 15.03 7.97 31.10
C CYS A 54 15.63 6.64 30.59
N LYS A 55 16.06 6.58 29.32
CA LYS A 55 16.66 5.40 28.68
C LYS A 55 15.78 4.14 28.63
N LYS A 56 14.50 4.23 29.04
CA LYS A 56 13.52 3.14 28.92
C LYS A 56 12.96 3.05 27.49
N LYS A 57 12.57 1.84 27.08
CA LYS A 57 11.91 1.58 25.78
C LYS A 57 10.40 1.88 25.87
N GLY A 58 9.77 2.05 24.71
CA GLY A 58 8.31 2.13 24.57
C GLY A 58 7.75 3.54 24.46
N HIS A 59 8.59 4.55 24.60
CA HIS A 59 8.16 5.95 24.50
C HIS A 59 9.33 6.84 24.05
N ASN A 60 9.01 8.06 23.60
CA ASN A 60 10.01 9.03 23.17
C ASN A 60 10.18 10.14 24.23
N ARG A 61 11.17 11.02 24.03
CA ARG A 61 11.44 12.15 24.94
C ARG A 61 10.24 13.10 25.14
N ARG A 62 9.37 13.26 24.13
CA ARG A 62 8.16 14.10 24.17
C ARG A 62 7.05 13.50 25.04
N THR A 63 6.92 12.17 25.04
CA THR A 63 5.88 11.45 25.80
C THR A 63 6.43 10.85 27.10
N CYS A 64 7.64 11.23 27.49
CA CYS A 64 8.27 10.75 28.71
C CYS A 64 7.61 11.39 29.94
N LYS A 65 7.12 10.54 30.84
CA LYS A 65 6.51 10.95 32.12
C LYS A 65 7.51 11.03 33.27
N ASP A 66 8.76 10.58 33.07
CA ASP A 66 9.80 10.68 34.08
C ASP A 66 10.24 12.16 34.19
N PRO A 67 10.06 12.81 35.36
CA PRO A 67 10.41 14.22 35.55
C PRO A 67 11.93 14.44 35.67
N VAL A 68 12.71 13.38 35.88
CA VAL A 68 14.16 13.40 36.05
C VAL A 68 14.77 12.41 35.07
N GLY A 69 15.73 12.87 34.28
CA GLY A 69 16.57 12.04 33.41
C GLY A 69 17.82 11.57 34.15
#